data_AF-A0A1F2LUJ3-F1
#
_entry.id   AF-A0A1F2LUJ3-F1
#
_cell.length_a   1.000
_cell.length_b   1.000
_cell.length_c   1.000
_cell.angle_alpha   90.00
_cell.angle_beta   90.00
_cell.angle_gamma   90.00
#
_symmetry.space_group_name_H-M   'P 1'
#
loop_
_entity.id
_entity.type
_entity.pdbx_description
1 polymer ?
#
loop_
_entity_poly.entity_id
_entity_poly.type
_entity_poly.pdbx_seq_one_letter_code
_entity_poly.pdbx_strand_id
1 'polypeptide(L)'
;MDITVVTDKSFNTQDVSYEKRKAKQQRLNDAVEKLNALGIVTMLVNRVHSKIVIGDEGLLCIGSFNWFSASRDEKYKRYDTSMVYRGESLQAEIRAIYSSLEQRKL
;
A
#
# COMPACT_ATOMS: atom_id res chain seq x y z
N MET A 1 17.95 -3.06 -5.66
CA MET A 1 17.11 -2.40 -4.64
C MET A 1 15.77 -3.08 -4.69
N ASP A 2 15.35 -3.66 -3.59
CA ASP A 2 14.14 -4.49 -3.56
C ASP A 2 12.97 -3.64 -3.10
N ILE A 3 11.92 -3.58 -3.91
CA ILE A 3 10.74 -2.76 -3.64
C ILE A 3 9.53 -3.66 -3.61
N THR A 4 8.76 -3.57 -2.51
CA THR A 4 7.46 -4.22 -2.40
C THR A 4 6.37 -3.17 -2.20
N VAL A 5 5.32 -3.22 -3.02
CA VAL A 5 4.09 -2.45 -2.85
C VAL A 5 3.02 -3.38 -2.29
N VAL A 6 2.50 -3.04 -1.12
CA VAL A 6 1.42 -3.81 -0.48
C VAL A 6 0.12 -3.02 -0.59
N THR A 7 -0.94 -3.63 -1.11
CA THR A 7 -2.24 -2.97 -1.26
C THR A 7 -3.42 -3.91 -1.05
N ASP A 8 -4.57 -3.32 -0.73
CA ASP A 8 -5.80 -4.05 -0.48
C ASP A 8 -6.49 -4.42 -1.80
N LYS A 9 -6.66 -5.71 -2.08
CA LYS A 9 -7.34 -6.14 -3.32
C LYS A 9 -8.79 -5.65 -3.34
N SER A 10 -9.52 -5.87 -2.25
CA SER A 10 -10.94 -5.57 -2.16
C SER A 10 -11.22 -4.08 -2.34
N PHE A 11 -10.45 -3.21 -1.71
CA PHE A 11 -10.56 -1.76 -1.85
C PHE A 11 -10.36 -1.32 -3.30
N ASN A 12 -9.42 -1.95 -4.00
CA ASN A 12 -9.13 -1.63 -5.40
C ASN A 12 -10.17 -2.20 -6.38
N THR A 13 -10.89 -3.27 -6.03
CA THR A 13 -11.79 -3.97 -6.96
C THR A 13 -13.28 -3.81 -6.66
N GLN A 14 -13.68 -3.63 -5.41
CA GLN A 14 -15.10 -3.66 -5.00
C GLN A 14 -15.90 -2.50 -5.57
N ASP A 15 -17.09 -2.83 -6.08
CA ASP A 15 -18.12 -1.89 -6.53
C ASP A 15 -19.47 -2.62 -6.59
N VAL A 16 -20.56 -1.88 -6.37
CA VAL A 16 -21.93 -2.39 -6.50
C VAL A 16 -22.28 -2.69 -7.95
N SER A 17 -21.70 -1.93 -8.90
CA SER A 17 -21.88 -2.15 -10.33
C SER A 17 -20.92 -3.20 -10.85
N TYR A 18 -21.44 -4.21 -11.56
CA TYR A 18 -20.64 -5.24 -12.21
C TYR A 18 -19.61 -4.64 -13.19
N GLU A 19 -20.04 -3.71 -14.05
CA GLU A 19 -19.16 -3.08 -15.05
C GLU A 19 -18.04 -2.28 -14.38
N LYS A 20 -18.36 -1.49 -13.33
CA LYS A 20 -17.34 -0.75 -12.58
C LYS A 20 -16.36 -1.69 -11.87
N ARG A 21 -16.83 -2.79 -11.29
CA ARG A 21 -15.99 -3.81 -10.67
C ARG A 21 -15.04 -4.45 -11.68
N LYS A 22 -15.54 -4.80 -12.87
CA LYS A 22 -14.72 -5.36 -13.96
C LYS A 22 -13.64 -4.36 -14.42
N ALA A 23 -14.01 -3.09 -14.62
CA ALA A 23 -13.07 -2.04 -14.98
C ALA A 23 -12.02 -1.77 -13.88
N LYS A 24 -12.41 -1.80 -12.61
CA LYS A 24 -11.51 -1.71 -11.46
C LYS A 24 -10.52 -2.88 -11.41
N GLN A 25 -10.99 -4.11 -11.62
CA GLN A 25 -10.15 -5.30 -11.68
C GLN A 25 -9.11 -5.19 -12.80
N GLN A 26 -9.52 -4.75 -14.00
CA GLN A 26 -8.58 -4.55 -15.10
C GLN A 26 -7.50 -3.53 -14.74
N ARG A 27 -7.89 -2.36 -14.19
CA ARG A 27 -6.93 -1.33 -13.77
C ARG A 27 -5.94 -1.83 -12.72
N LEU A 28 -6.39 -2.65 -11.77
CA LEU A 28 -5.50 -3.25 -10.78
C LEU A 28 -4.50 -4.20 -11.46
N ASN A 29 -4.96 -5.05 -12.37
CA ASN A 29 -4.10 -5.97 -13.13
C ASN A 29 -3.06 -5.19 -13.95
N ASP A 30 -3.48 -4.18 -14.70
CA ASP A 30 -2.57 -3.35 -15.51
C ASP A 30 -1.51 -2.65 -14.64
N ALA A 31 -1.89 -2.20 -13.44
CA ALA A 31 -0.96 -1.58 -12.49
C ALA A 31 0.06 -2.59 -11.94
N VAL A 32 -0.40 -3.79 -11.57
CA VAL A 32 0.46 -4.89 -11.10
C VAL A 32 1.44 -5.31 -12.20
N GLU A 33 0.99 -5.46 -13.44
CA GLU A 33 1.85 -5.81 -14.58
C GLU A 33 2.92 -4.75 -14.82
N LYS A 34 2.55 -3.45 -14.77
CA LYS A 34 3.52 -2.35 -14.91
C LYS A 34 4.54 -2.33 -13.78
N LEU A 35 4.13 -2.55 -12.54
CA LEU A 35 5.04 -2.63 -11.39
C LEU A 35 5.99 -3.81 -11.54
N ASN A 36 5.47 -4.99 -11.89
CA ASN A 36 6.28 -6.19 -12.09
C ASN A 36 7.30 -6.02 -13.24
N ALA A 37 6.91 -5.35 -14.33
CA ALA A 37 7.82 -5.05 -15.45
C ALA A 37 8.99 -4.12 -15.04
N LEU A 38 8.82 -3.34 -13.97
CA LEU A 38 9.86 -2.50 -13.37
C LEU A 38 10.67 -3.24 -12.28
N GLY A 39 10.40 -4.52 -12.04
CA GLY A 39 11.02 -5.31 -10.97
C GLY A 39 10.47 -5.02 -9.58
N ILE A 40 9.32 -4.35 -9.47
CA ILE A 40 8.65 -4.05 -8.20
C ILE A 40 7.67 -5.18 -7.87
N VAL A 41 7.85 -5.80 -6.71
CA VAL A 41 6.93 -6.85 -6.24
C VAL A 41 5.63 -6.20 -5.74
N THR A 42 4.49 -6.71 -6.19
CA THR A 42 3.19 -6.29 -5.64
C THR A 42 2.58 -7.39 -4.79
N MET A 43 2.30 -7.09 -3.51
CA MET A 43 1.61 -7.98 -2.59
C MET A 43 0.16 -7.53 -2.42
N LEU A 44 -0.77 -8.35 -2.91
CA LEU A 44 -2.19 -8.15 -2.68
C LEU A 44 -2.57 -8.81 -1.35
N VAL A 45 -3.17 -8.03 -0.45
CA VAL A 45 -3.63 -8.51 0.85
C VAL A 45 -5.10 -8.15 1.08
N ASN A 46 -5.71 -8.77 2.08
CA ASN A 46 -7.05 -8.42 2.55
C ASN A 46 -7.01 -7.45 3.74
N ARG A 47 -7.90 -6.46 3.71
CA ARG A 47 -8.20 -5.51 4.78
C ARG A 47 -6.98 -4.72 5.28
N VAL A 48 -6.13 -4.22 4.37
CA VAL A 48 -5.06 -3.27 4.72
C VAL A 48 -5.52 -1.83 4.53
N HIS A 49 -5.44 -1.04 5.60
CA HIS A 49 -5.70 0.39 5.56
C HIS A 49 -4.53 1.22 6.09
N SER A 50 -3.46 0.58 6.56
CA SER A 50 -2.23 1.25 6.99
C SER A 50 -1.59 1.98 5.80
N LYS A 51 -1.14 3.22 6.01
CA LYS A 51 -0.36 3.97 5.02
C LYS A 51 1.05 4.14 5.56
N ILE A 52 1.89 3.14 5.26
CA ILE A 52 3.22 3.00 5.84
C ILE A 52 4.25 2.95 4.73
N VAL A 53 5.42 3.55 4.98
CA VAL A 53 6.65 3.33 4.19
C VAL A 53 7.71 2.78 5.13
N ILE A 54 8.32 1.66 4.75
CA ILE A 54 9.40 1.02 5.50
C ILE A 54 10.66 1.13 4.65
N GLY A 55 11.75 1.60 5.25
CA GLY A 55 13.08 1.61 4.64
C GLY A 55 13.99 0.69 5.43
N ASP A 56 14.41 -0.41 4.81
CA ASP A 56 15.19 -1.48 5.43
C ASP A 56 14.59 -1.87 6.79
N GLU A 57 15.41 -2.10 7.82
CA GLU A 57 14.95 -2.40 9.17
C GLU A 57 15.07 -1.22 10.15
N GLY A 58 15.33 -0.01 9.63
CA GLY A 58 15.71 1.15 10.43
C GLY A 58 14.89 2.41 10.19
N LEU A 59 13.94 2.40 9.24
CA LEU A 59 13.07 3.53 8.94
C LEU A 59 11.61 3.09 8.85
N LEU A 60 10.75 3.78 9.59
CA LEU A 60 9.31 3.59 9.56
C LEU A 60 8.63 4.95 9.44
N CYS A 61 7.90 5.17 8.34
CA CYS A 61 7.01 6.31 8.20
C CYS A 61 5.57 5.82 8.27
N ILE A 62 4.78 6.40 9.18
CA ILE A 62 3.37 6.05 9.39
C ILE A 62 2.53 7.32 9.49
N GLY A 63 1.34 7.30 8.91
CA GLY A 63 0.43 8.45 8.97
C GLY A 63 -0.86 8.25 8.18
N SER A 64 -1.54 9.37 7.93
CA SER A 64 -2.81 9.40 7.21
C SER A 64 -2.66 9.52 5.69
N PHE A 65 -1.48 9.95 5.21
CA PHE A 65 -1.23 10.21 3.80
C PHE A 65 -1.28 8.93 2.95
N ASN A 66 -2.16 8.90 1.95
CA ASN A 66 -2.23 7.76 1.03
C ASN A 66 -1.14 7.85 -0.04
N TRP A 67 -0.08 7.07 0.16
CA TRP A 67 1.00 6.90 -0.80
C TRP A 67 0.45 6.42 -2.14
N PHE A 68 0.76 7.15 -3.22
CA PHE A 68 0.34 6.89 -4.60
C PHE A 68 -1.15 7.05 -4.96
N SER A 69 -2.03 7.34 -4.00
CA SER A 69 -3.47 7.56 -4.28
C SER A 69 -4.07 8.81 -3.65
N ALA A 70 -3.27 9.67 -3.03
CA ALA A 70 -3.72 10.97 -2.57
C ALA A 70 -4.23 11.82 -3.75
N SER A 71 -5.44 12.38 -3.59
CA SER A 71 -5.99 13.29 -4.60
C SER A 71 -5.12 14.55 -4.70
N ARG A 72 -4.87 14.99 -5.94
CA ARG A 72 -4.12 16.21 -6.23
C ARG A 72 -5.02 17.40 -6.55
N ASP A 73 -6.34 17.19 -6.58
CA ASP A 73 -7.33 18.24 -6.78
C ASP A 73 -7.45 19.08 -5.51
N GLU A 74 -7.37 20.41 -5.66
CA GLU A 74 -7.42 21.42 -4.60
C GLU A 74 -8.59 21.20 -3.64
N LYS A 75 -9.76 20.79 -4.16
CA LYS A 75 -10.97 20.54 -3.37
C LYS A 75 -10.84 19.36 -2.40
N TYR A 76 -9.98 18.40 -2.74
CA TYR A 76 -9.78 17.17 -2.00
C TYR A 76 -8.42 17.09 -1.31
N LYS A 77 -7.66 18.19 -1.31
CA LYS A 77 -6.39 18.31 -0.60
C LYS A 77 -6.65 18.26 0.90
N ARG A 78 -6.15 17.21 1.55
CA ARG A 78 -6.27 17.01 2.99
C ARG A 78 -5.01 17.50 3.69
N TYR A 79 -5.18 17.96 4.92
CA TYR A 79 -4.07 18.14 5.85
C TYR A 79 -3.75 16.77 6.46
N ASP A 80 -2.83 16.06 5.82
CA ASP A 80 -2.32 14.77 6.30
C ASP A 80 -1.10 14.98 7.19
N THR A 81 -1.01 14.16 8.24
CA THR A 81 0.15 14.10 9.12
C THR A 81 0.76 12.72 9.05
N SER A 82 2.08 12.68 8.86
CA SER A 82 2.88 11.46 8.94
C SER A 82 4.08 11.69 9.84
N MET A 83 4.44 10.67 10.61
CA MET A 83 5.59 10.67 11.50
C MET A 83 6.66 9.75 10.92
N VAL A 84 7.92 10.15 11.05
CA VAL A 84 9.07 9.35 10.62
C VAL A 84 9.85 8.96 11.87
N TYR A 85 9.99 7.66 12.06
CA TYR A 85 10.81 7.06 13.10
C TYR A 85 12.05 6.45 12.47
N ARG A 86 13.17 6.52 13.17
CA ARG A 86 14.44 5.93 12.75
C ARG A 86 15.18 5.29 13.93
N GLY A 87 15.87 4.19 13.66
CA GLY A 87 16.72 3.49 14.63
C GLY A 87 16.45 2.00 14.72
N GLU A 88 17.40 1.28 15.30
CA GLU A 88 17.38 -0.20 15.41
C GLU A 88 16.23 -0.73 16.29
N SER A 89 15.70 0.09 17.19
CA SER A 89 14.56 -0.29 18.03
C SER A 89 13.29 -0.58 17.21
N LEU A 90 13.23 -0.16 15.94
CA LEU A 90 12.08 -0.38 15.06
C LEU A 90 12.00 -1.79 14.47
N GLN A 91 13.08 -2.57 14.54
CA GLN A 91 13.14 -3.88 13.88
C GLN A 91 12.01 -4.82 14.33
N ALA A 92 11.68 -4.84 15.63
CA ALA A 92 10.61 -5.69 16.16
C ALA A 92 9.23 -5.29 15.60
N GLU A 93 8.96 -3.98 15.54
CA GLU A 93 7.71 -3.42 14.99
C GLU A 93 7.59 -3.73 13.49
N ILE A 94 8.66 -3.51 12.73
CA ILE A 94 8.71 -3.79 11.29
C ILE A 94 8.45 -5.28 11.02
N ARG A 95 9.09 -6.19 11.77
CA ARG A 95 8.85 -7.64 11.66
C ARG A 95 7.40 -8.02 12.00
N ALA A 96 6.81 -7.39 13.01
CA ALA A 96 5.40 -7.62 13.36
C ALA A 96 4.45 -7.16 12.25
N ILE A 97 4.73 -6.02 11.61
CA ILE A 97 3.96 -5.52 10.47
C ILE A 97 4.02 -6.52 9.31
N TYR A 98 5.22 -6.96 8.91
CA TYR A 98 5.37 -7.95 7.83
C TYR A 98 4.67 -9.26 8.15
N SER A 99 4.82 -9.79 9.37
CA SER A 99 4.15 -11.01 9.80
C SER A 99 2.62 -10.88 9.70
N SER A 100 2.08 -9.72 10.09
CA SER A 100 0.65 -9.43 9.95
C SER A 100 0.20 -9.35 8.50
N LEU A 101 1.02 -8.80 7.60
CA LEU A 101 0.70 -8.70 6.17
C LEU A 101 0.71 -10.07 5.49
N GLU A 102 1.72 -10.90 5.76
CA GLU A 102 1.83 -12.25 5.20
C GLU A 102 0.65 -13.15 5.59
N GLN A 103 0.14 -13.04 6.82
CA GLN A 103 -1.08 -13.77 7.25
C GLN A 103 -2.35 -13.40 6.45
N ARG A 104 -2.34 -12.27 5.73
CA ARG A 104 -3.49 -11.74 4.98
C ARG A 104 -3.25 -11.72 3.48
N LYS A 105 -2.12 -12.25 3.02
CA LYS A 105 -1.73 -12.34 1.62
C LYS A 105 -2.65 -13.29 0.86
N LEU A 106 -2.92 -12.92 -0.39
CA LEU A 106 -3.78 -13.65 -1.33
C LEU A 106 -2.98 -14.52 -2.30
#